data_AF-A0A9E1MZM9-F1
#
_entry.id   AF-A0A9E1MZM9-F1
#
_cell.length_a   1.000
_cell.length_b   1.000
_cell.length_c   1.000
_cell.angle_alpha   90.00
_cell.angle_beta   90.00
_cell.angle_gamma   90.00
#
_symmetry.space_group_name_H-M   'P 1'
#
loop_
_entity.id
_entity.type
_entity.pdbx_description
1 polymer ?
#
loop_
_entity_poly.entity_id
_entity_poly.type
_entity_poly.pdbx_seq_one_letter_code
_entity_poly.pdbx_strand_id
1 'polypeptide(L)'
;MRRLALTIAATSILACGGVPQLTDTESATIAVFEKNGSDCTWALINPAESTRDILAEIPGECPLWDTVRFNDNHTLASITRGNEVLLVDLAIHEVMVEKGPPAGDIQSSGFDNAGRHLVLTVQSFYDVQLKNDKALMKYEDETFELEIYDGVPALAHAWVREKDDWTRQETTTTTSGWDYAQMDQTLQAYAALVKPEGEWGRELLSEAGEVTDEEILKAIETHKPPTAEEYDLWKIHDTPYGSVIIRAAAAEFEVPAPPILIEEDGAWEPLEIALKGGEWYVTGAIQPPYILIAAPGSNTPHLFDIRTGERLYRDENARGAMFWPWPEPAL
;
A
#
# COMPACT_ATOMS: atom_id res chain seq x y z
N MET A 1 42.55 63.47 -4.13
CA MET A 1 41.54 62.68 -4.89
C MET A 1 42.27 61.65 -5.75
N ARG A 2 42.44 60.42 -5.24
CA ARG A 2 43.06 59.31 -5.99
C ARG A 2 41.93 58.40 -6.48
N ARG A 3 41.79 58.24 -7.79
CA ARG A 3 40.85 57.29 -8.43
C ARG A 3 41.49 55.90 -8.41
N LEU A 4 40.83 54.93 -7.79
CA LEU A 4 41.14 53.51 -7.98
C LEU A 4 40.58 53.07 -9.34
N ALA A 5 41.43 52.47 -10.17
CA ALA A 5 41.02 51.68 -11.32
C ALA A 5 40.85 50.24 -10.85
N LEU A 6 39.64 49.70 -11.01
CA LEU A 6 39.30 48.31 -10.71
C LEU A 6 39.47 47.51 -12.01
N THR A 7 40.47 46.64 -12.05
CA THR A 7 40.67 45.67 -13.14
C THR A 7 39.88 44.41 -12.79
N ILE A 8 38.80 44.13 -13.53
CA ILE A 8 38.05 42.88 -13.43
C ILE A 8 38.67 41.91 -14.43
N ALA A 9 39.33 40.86 -13.93
CA ALA A 9 39.76 39.73 -14.73
C ALA A 9 38.57 38.79 -14.96
N ALA A 10 38.09 38.71 -16.21
CA ALA A 10 37.12 37.72 -16.63
C ALA A 10 37.82 36.36 -16.72
N THR A 11 37.47 35.44 -15.81
CA THR A 11 37.91 34.05 -15.88
C THR A 11 36.82 33.25 -16.59
N SER A 12 37.05 32.96 -17.88
CA SER A 12 36.19 32.07 -18.66
C SER A 12 36.46 30.63 -18.24
N ILE A 13 35.55 30.04 -17.46
CA ILE A 13 35.53 28.60 -17.21
C ILE A 13 34.66 27.97 -18.31
N LEU A 14 35.31 27.44 -19.35
CA LEU A 14 34.70 26.41 -20.19
C LEU A 14 34.64 25.13 -19.34
N ALA A 15 33.50 24.89 -18.69
CA ALA A 15 33.16 23.57 -18.20
C ALA A 15 32.58 22.79 -19.39
N CYS A 16 33.36 21.88 -19.97
CA CYS A 16 32.79 20.78 -20.74
C CYS A 16 31.82 20.04 -19.82
N GLY A 17 30.57 19.90 -20.26
CA GLY A 17 29.54 19.13 -19.58
C GLY A 17 29.99 17.69 -19.42
N GLY A 18 30.51 17.37 -18.23
CA GLY A 18 30.44 16.02 -17.71
C GLY A 18 28.99 15.78 -17.35
N VAL A 19 28.32 14.86 -18.06
CA VAL A 19 27.12 14.20 -17.55
C VAL A 19 27.46 13.78 -16.11
N PRO A 20 26.64 14.13 -15.11
CA PRO A 20 26.90 13.68 -13.75
C PRO A 20 27.01 12.15 -13.79
N GLN A 21 28.16 11.62 -13.39
CA GLN A 21 28.31 10.19 -13.17
C GLN A 21 27.35 9.84 -12.04
N LEU A 22 26.32 9.06 -12.37
CA LEU A 22 25.42 8.40 -11.42
C LEU A 22 26.24 7.43 -10.56
N THR A 23 26.88 7.95 -9.51
CA THR A 23 27.30 7.21 -8.31
C THR A 23 26.23 7.54 -7.28
N ASP A 24 25.44 6.65 -6.70
CA ASP A 24 25.60 5.25 -6.38
C ASP A 24 24.25 4.53 -6.57
N THR A 25 24.28 3.22 -6.68
CA THR A 25 23.11 2.33 -6.72
C THR A 25 22.23 2.54 -5.49
N GLU A 26 21.22 3.40 -5.61
CA GLU A 26 20.02 3.39 -4.77
C GLU A 26 19.32 2.05 -5.04
N SER A 27 19.76 0.95 -4.45
CA SER A 27 19.14 -0.35 -4.69
C SER A 27 17.74 -0.36 -4.06
N ALA A 28 16.69 -0.51 -4.87
CA ALA A 28 15.37 -0.79 -4.32
C ALA A 28 15.42 -2.15 -3.61
N THR A 29 15.23 -2.13 -2.30
CA THR A 29 14.88 -3.34 -1.57
C THR A 29 13.36 -3.43 -1.54
N ILE A 30 12.83 -4.62 -1.79
CA ILE A 30 11.41 -4.91 -1.67
C ILE A 30 11.21 -6.00 -0.63
N ALA A 31 10.15 -5.88 0.15
CA ALA A 31 9.66 -6.98 0.98
C ALA A 31 8.65 -7.80 0.17
N VAL A 32 8.68 -9.12 0.31
CA VAL A 32 7.81 -10.06 -0.41
C VAL A 32 7.27 -11.14 0.53
N PHE A 33 6.01 -11.53 0.32
CA PHE A 33 5.39 -12.69 0.98
C PHE A 33 5.31 -13.83 -0.02
N GLU A 34 6.18 -14.81 0.08
CA GLU A 34 6.29 -15.92 -0.87
C GLU A 34 5.59 -17.16 -0.32
N LYS A 35 4.76 -17.81 -1.14
CA LYS A 35 4.14 -19.08 -0.73
C LYS A 35 5.21 -20.16 -0.62
N ASN A 36 5.28 -20.82 0.55
CA ASN A 36 6.16 -21.94 0.82
C ASN A 36 5.37 -23.16 1.30
N GLY A 37 4.82 -23.93 0.36
CA GLY A 37 3.94 -25.06 0.68
C GLY A 37 2.61 -24.61 1.29
N SER A 38 2.37 -24.96 2.55
CA SER A 38 1.23 -24.49 3.34
C SER A 38 1.53 -23.23 4.15
N ASP A 39 2.80 -22.83 4.22
CA ASP A 39 3.28 -21.68 4.98
C ASP A 39 3.65 -20.52 4.04
N CYS A 40 4.09 -19.42 4.62
CA CYS A 40 4.50 -18.23 3.90
C CYS A 40 5.86 -17.73 4.40
N THR A 41 6.76 -17.44 3.47
CA THR A 41 8.07 -16.85 3.78
C THR A 41 8.01 -15.36 3.52
N TRP A 42 8.31 -14.55 4.53
CA TRP A 42 8.53 -13.12 4.37
C TRP A 42 10.02 -12.89 4.10
N ALA A 43 10.37 -12.34 2.94
CA ALA A 43 11.75 -12.04 2.58
C ALA A 43 11.95 -10.58 2.15
N LEU A 44 13.16 -10.06 2.36
CA LEU A 44 13.68 -8.88 1.68
C LEU A 44 14.46 -9.31 0.45
N ILE A 45 14.19 -8.67 -0.66
CA ILE A 45 14.89 -8.88 -1.94
C ILE A 45 15.55 -7.56 -2.33
N ASN A 46 16.84 -7.62 -2.62
CA ASN A 46 17.55 -6.55 -3.31
C ASN A 46 17.93 -7.04 -4.72
N PRO A 47 17.18 -6.67 -5.76
CA PRO A 47 17.44 -7.14 -7.11
C PRO A 47 18.80 -6.68 -7.65
N ALA A 48 19.25 -5.47 -7.29
CA ALA A 48 20.53 -4.92 -7.75
C ALA A 48 21.73 -5.72 -7.20
N GLU A 49 21.63 -6.19 -5.95
CA GLU A 49 22.67 -7.00 -5.32
C GLU A 49 22.44 -8.51 -5.46
N SER A 50 21.29 -8.92 -6.02
CA SER A 50 20.84 -10.31 -6.08
C SER A 50 20.84 -11.00 -4.70
N THR A 51 20.50 -10.25 -3.65
CA THR A 51 20.41 -10.77 -2.28
C THR A 51 18.97 -11.06 -1.88
N ARG A 52 18.81 -12.04 -0.99
CA ARG A 52 17.53 -12.46 -0.41
C ARG A 52 17.73 -12.80 1.05
N ASP A 53 17.09 -12.04 1.92
CA ASP A 53 17.14 -12.22 3.37
C ASP A 53 15.76 -12.60 3.90
N ILE A 54 15.66 -13.71 4.64
CA ILE A 54 14.40 -14.14 5.24
C ILE A 54 14.18 -13.34 6.52
N LEU A 55 13.07 -12.62 6.59
CA LEU A 55 12.63 -11.89 7.78
C LEU A 55 11.83 -12.75 8.73
N ALA A 56 10.95 -13.60 8.20
CA ALA A 56 10.09 -14.45 9.02
C ALA A 56 9.51 -15.62 8.21
N GLU A 57 9.21 -16.71 8.91
CA GLU A 57 8.37 -17.81 8.40
C GLU A 57 7.01 -17.75 9.09
N ILE A 58 6.00 -17.39 8.32
CA ILE A 58 4.61 -17.22 8.78
C ILE A 58 3.88 -18.55 8.57
N PRO A 59 3.39 -19.21 9.64
CA PRO A 59 2.70 -20.48 9.51
C PRO A 59 1.34 -20.28 8.84
N GLY A 60 0.98 -21.09 7.84
CA GLY A 60 -0.31 -20.99 7.14
C GLY A 60 -0.31 -20.09 5.90
N GLU A 61 -1.51 -19.67 5.46
CA GLU A 61 -1.66 -18.87 4.24
C GLU A 61 -0.92 -17.53 4.34
N CYS A 62 -0.32 -17.11 3.21
CA CYS A 62 0.32 -15.80 3.13
C CYS A 62 -0.69 -14.69 3.41
N PRO A 63 -0.33 -13.72 4.26
CA PRO A 63 -1.15 -12.55 4.45
C PRO A 63 -1.22 -11.72 3.18
N LEU A 64 -2.27 -10.91 3.09
CA LEU A 64 -2.35 -9.81 2.14
C LEU A 64 -1.62 -8.60 2.76
N TRP A 65 -0.97 -7.76 1.96
CA TRP A 65 -0.16 -6.65 2.50
C TRP A 65 -0.97 -5.59 3.23
N ASP A 66 -2.22 -5.38 2.81
CA ASP A 66 -3.15 -4.46 3.46
C ASP A 66 -3.47 -4.88 4.91
N THR A 67 -3.19 -6.14 5.29
CA THR A 67 -3.35 -6.64 6.66
C THR A 67 -2.10 -6.49 7.53
N VAL A 68 -0.99 -5.97 7.00
CA VAL A 68 0.26 -5.74 7.73
C VAL A 68 0.31 -4.29 8.22
N ARG A 69 0.70 -4.10 9.48
CA ARG A 69 0.96 -2.80 10.10
C ARG A 69 2.25 -2.85 10.90
N PHE A 70 3.12 -1.87 10.71
CA PHE A 70 4.38 -1.77 11.45
C PHE A 70 4.23 -0.83 12.65
N ASN A 71 5.13 -0.98 13.61
CA ASN A 71 5.37 0.07 14.59
C ASN A 71 6.31 1.15 14.01
N ASP A 72 6.38 2.32 14.67
CA ASP A 72 7.12 3.50 14.17
C ASP A 72 8.59 3.25 13.79
N ASN A 73 9.26 2.27 14.40
CA ASN A 73 10.66 1.98 14.15
C ASN A 73 10.87 0.74 13.25
N HIS A 74 9.81 0.20 12.67
CA HIS A 74 9.84 -0.97 11.79
C HIS A 74 10.53 -2.21 12.40
N THR A 75 10.45 -2.38 13.73
CA THR A 75 10.99 -3.58 14.38
C THR A 75 9.93 -4.64 14.64
N LEU A 76 8.66 -4.23 14.70
CA LEU A 76 7.52 -5.12 14.90
C LEU A 76 6.52 -4.93 13.77
N ALA A 77 5.91 -6.04 13.35
CA ALA A 77 4.76 -6.03 12.46
C ALA A 77 3.59 -6.79 13.09
N SER A 78 2.38 -6.26 12.91
CA SER A 78 1.12 -6.90 13.24
C SER A 78 0.46 -7.33 11.94
N ILE A 79 0.00 -8.57 11.88
CA ILE A 79 -0.65 -9.14 10.70
C ILE A 79 -2.01 -9.68 11.12
N THR A 80 -3.07 -9.16 10.53
CA THR A 80 -4.42 -9.69 10.72
C THR A 80 -4.65 -10.89 9.80
N ARG A 81 -5.14 -12.01 10.36
CA ARG A 81 -5.58 -13.17 9.57
C ARG A 81 -6.82 -13.83 10.18
N GLY A 82 -7.97 -13.61 9.55
CA GLY A 82 -9.24 -14.07 10.10
C GLY A 82 -9.45 -13.49 11.50
N ASN A 83 -9.56 -14.36 12.52
CA ASN A 83 -9.69 -13.93 13.92
C ASN A 83 -8.41 -14.12 14.75
N GLU A 84 -7.27 -14.22 14.07
CA GLU A 84 -5.94 -14.28 14.67
C GLU A 84 -5.15 -13.00 14.38
N VAL A 85 -4.24 -12.66 15.29
CA VAL A 85 -3.20 -11.66 15.05
C VAL A 85 -1.85 -12.34 15.14
N LEU A 86 -1.00 -12.10 14.16
CA LEU A 86 0.40 -12.51 14.21
C LEU A 86 1.23 -11.28 14.56
N LEU A 87 2.06 -11.40 15.59
CA LEU A 87 3.10 -10.43 15.89
C LEU A 87 4.43 -10.97 15.36
N VAL A 88 5.08 -10.20 14.50
CA VAL A 88 6.38 -10.54 13.93
C VAL A 88 7.42 -9.61 14.53
N ASP A 89 8.41 -10.18 15.23
CA ASP A 89 9.61 -9.47 15.65
C ASP A 89 10.69 -9.62 14.58
N LEU A 90 10.91 -8.53 13.84
CA LEU A 90 11.82 -8.50 12.70
C LEU A 90 13.28 -8.49 13.13
N ALA A 91 13.61 -8.17 14.39
CA ALA A 91 14.98 -8.15 14.88
C ALA A 91 15.50 -9.57 15.22
N ILE A 92 14.59 -10.46 15.63
CA ILE A 92 14.92 -11.85 15.99
C ILE A 92 14.29 -12.89 15.07
N HIS A 93 13.56 -12.44 14.03
CA HIS A 93 12.87 -13.27 13.04
C HIS A 93 11.86 -14.25 13.67
N GLU A 94 11.13 -13.81 14.70
CA GLU A 94 10.17 -14.62 15.43
C GLU A 94 8.74 -14.22 15.10
N VAL A 95 7.86 -15.22 14.92
CA VAL A 95 6.42 -15.03 14.73
C VAL A 95 5.68 -15.58 15.94
N MET A 96 4.96 -14.70 16.62
CA MET A 96 4.06 -15.04 17.73
C MET A 96 2.62 -15.03 17.25
N VAL A 97 1.91 -16.13 17.46
CA VAL A 97 0.47 -16.21 17.21
C VAL A 97 -0.26 -15.76 18.47
N GLU A 98 -0.96 -14.63 18.39
CA GLU A 98 -1.78 -14.14 19.48
C GLU A 98 -3.22 -14.59 19.33
N LYS A 99 -3.82 -15.00 20.45
CA LYS A 99 -5.27 -15.17 20.51
C LYS A 99 -5.90 -13.79 20.40
N GLY A 100 -6.84 -13.61 19.47
CA GLY A 100 -7.58 -12.36 19.31
C GLY A 100 -8.40 -11.95 20.54
N PRO A 101 -8.91 -10.70 20.57
CA PRO A 101 -9.79 -10.20 21.63
C PRO A 101 -11.06 -11.06 21.81
N PRO A 102 -11.75 -10.94 22.95
CA PRO A 102 -12.86 -11.84 23.30
C PRO A 102 -14.17 -11.60 22.53
N ALA A 103 -14.31 -10.50 21.78
CA ALA A 103 -15.53 -10.16 21.06
C ALA A 103 -15.27 -9.53 19.69
N GLY A 104 -16.14 -9.87 18.73
CA GLY A 104 -16.10 -9.39 17.36
C GLY A 104 -15.10 -10.13 16.46
N ASP A 105 -15.24 -9.91 15.16
CA ASP A 105 -14.30 -10.35 14.14
C ASP A 105 -13.25 -9.27 13.95
N ILE A 106 -11.97 -9.66 13.96
CA ILE A 106 -10.86 -8.71 13.74
C ILE A 106 -10.95 -8.11 12.35
N GLN A 107 -10.96 -6.78 12.28
CA GLN A 107 -10.88 -6.02 11.04
C GLN A 107 -9.45 -5.54 10.81
N SER A 108 -8.84 -4.96 11.84
CA SER A 108 -7.50 -4.37 11.78
C SER A 108 -6.70 -4.69 13.04
N SER A 109 -5.37 -4.74 12.89
CA SER A 109 -4.43 -4.83 14.01
C SER A 109 -3.18 -4.01 13.68
N GLY A 110 -2.56 -3.40 14.67
CA GLY A 110 -1.40 -2.54 14.45
C GLY A 110 -0.92 -1.88 15.73
N PHE A 111 -0.07 -0.87 15.61
CA PHE A 111 0.47 -0.16 16.76
C PHE A 111 -0.04 1.27 16.77
N ASP A 112 -0.15 1.88 17.95
CA ASP A 112 -0.28 3.34 18.03
C ASP A 112 1.08 4.03 18.15
N ASN A 113 1.10 5.37 18.10
CA ASN A 113 2.31 6.19 18.24
C ASN A 113 3.03 6.02 19.61
N ALA A 114 2.43 5.33 20.58
CA ALA A 114 3.08 4.99 21.85
C ALA A 114 3.69 3.57 21.81
N GLY A 115 3.63 2.89 20.66
CA GLY A 115 4.08 1.51 20.46
C GLY A 115 3.15 0.47 21.10
N ARG A 116 1.93 0.83 21.50
CA ARG A 116 0.96 -0.12 22.05
C ARG A 116 0.28 -0.87 20.92
N HIS A 117 0.21 -2.19 21.05
CA HIS A 117 -0.49 -3.03 20.10
C HIS A 117 -2.01 -2.92 20.29
N LEU A 118 -2.70 -2.56 19.21
CA LEU A 118 -4.14 -2.36 19.12
C LEU A 118 -4.75 -3.39 18.17
N VAL A 119 -5.93 -3.86 18.52
CA VAL A 119 -6.77 -4.71 17.66
C VAL A 119 -8.17 -4.11 17.61
N LEU A 120 -8.66 -3.93 16.38
CA LEU A 120 -9.98 -3.38 16.11
C LEU A 120 -10.88 -4.51 15.61
N THR A 121 -12.03 -4.67 16.26
CA THR A 121 -12.97 -5.76 15.98
C THR A 121 -14.35 -5.20 15.67
N VAL A 122 -15.10 -5.89 14.82
CA VAL A 122 -16.51 -5.58 14.54
C VAL A 122 -17.38 -6.77 14.92
N GLN A 123 -18.41 -6.51 15.72
CA GLN A 123 -19.42 -7.49 16.11
C GLN A 123 -20.76 -7.15 15.45
N SER A 124 -21.17 -7.94 14.47
CA SER A 124 -22.43 -7.76 13.75
C SER A 124 -23.62 -8.36 14.50
N PHE A 125 -24.78 -7.73 14.37
CA PHE A 125 -26.02 -8.15 15.03
C PHE A 125 -27.17 -8.26 14.04
N TYR A 126 -27.66 -9.48 13.85
CA TYR A 126 -28.70 -9.78 12.88
C TYR A 126 -30.12 -9.69 13.45
N ASP A 127 -30.27 -9.83 14.77
CA ASP A 127 -31.56 -9.85 15.47
C ASP A 127 -31.80 -8.56 16.26
N VAL A 128 -31.78 -7.41 15.57
CA VAL A 128 -31.97 -6.11 16.22
C VAL A 128 -33.47 -5.81 16.37
N GLN A 129 -33.90 -5.57 17.61
CA GLN A 129 -35.28 -5.18 17.91
C GLN A 129 -35.45 -3.67 17.75
N LEU A 130 -36.49 -3.26 17.03
CA LEU A 130 -36.91 -1.87 16.94
C LEU A 130 -37.79 -1.50 18.14
N LYS A 131 -37.46 -0.40 18.81
CA LYS A 131 -38.31 0.19 19.84
C LYS A 131 -38.46 1.69 19.57
N ASN A 132 -39.68 2.13 19.30
CA ASN A 132 -39.98 3.53 18.94
C ASN A 132 -39.13 4.03 17.76
N ASP A 133 -39.06 3.24 16.69
CA ASP A 133 -38.29 3.52 15.47
C ASP A 133 -36.77 3.65 15.66
N LYS A 134 -36.25 3.22 16.81
CA LYS A 134 -34.81 3.15 17.10
C LYS A 134 -34.40 1.70 17.27
N ALA A 135 -33.30 1.30 16.64
CA ALA A 135 -32.61 0.08 17.00
C ALA A 135 -31.87 0.33 18.31
N LEU A 136 -32.24 -0.38 19.37
CA LEU A 136 -31.53 -0.33 20.63
C LEU A 136 -30.88 -1.69 20.89
N MET A 137 -29.61 -1.68 21.24
CA MET A 137 -28.86 -2.86 21.57
C MET A 137 -28.30 -2.74 22.98
N LYS A 138 -28.52 -3.78 23.79
CA LYS A 138 -27.79 -3.94 25.04
C LYS A 138 -26.53 -4.74 24.78
N TYR A 139 -25.39 -4.19 25.15
CA TYR A 139 -24.10 -4.89 25.17
C TYR A 139 -23.47 -4.69 26.53
N GLU A 140 -23.25 -5.81 27.24
CA GLU A 140 -22.91 -5.82 28.67
C GLU A 140 -23.92 -5.00 29.51
N ASP A 141 -23.45 -3.95 30.18
CA ASP A 141 -24.25 -3.06 31.02
C ASP A 141 -24.68 -1.76 30.32
N GLU A 142 -24.27 -1.58 29.06
CA GLU A 142 -24.54 -0.39 28.26
C GLU A 142 -25.65 -0.63 27.22
N THR A 143 -26.31 0.46 26.82
CA THR A 143 -27.31 0.44 25.74
C THR A 143 -26.89 1.40 24.66
N PHE A 144 -26.74 0.87 23.45
CA PHE A 144 -26.37 1.58 22.26
C PHE A 144 -27.60 1.81 21.40
N GLU A 145 -27.76 3.03 20.89
CA GLU A 145 -28.70 3.32 19.82
C GLU A 145 -27.97 3.08 18.50
N LEU A 146 -28.37 2.04 17.77
CA LEU A 146 -27.77 1.69 16.50
C LEU A 146 -28.41 2.52 15.40
N GLU A 147 -27.58 3.09 14.54
CA GLU A 147 -28.07 3.67 13.29
C GLU A 147 -28.48 2.53 12.35
N ILE A 148 -29.68 2.65 11.78
CA ILE A 148 -30.19 1.70 10.79
C ILE A 148 -30.18 2.41 9.44
N TYR A 149 -28.99 2.53 8.86
CA TYR A 149 -28.84 2.74 7.43
C TYR A 149 -28.43 1.41 6.78
N ASP A 150 -28.24 1.41 5.47
CA ASP A 150 -27.86 0.23 4.68
C ASP A 150 -26.72 -0.58 5.36
N GLY A 151 -26.88 -1.91 5.39
CA GLY A 151 -25.97 -2.86 6.05
C GLY A 151 -26.56 -3.55 7.28
N VAL A 152 -25.71 -4.30 7.99
CA VAL A 152 -26.04 -5.02 9.24
C VAL A 152 -25.55 -4.19 10.42
N PRO A 153 -26.41 -3.81 11.38
CA PRO A 153 -25.99 -3.06 12.56
C PRO A 153 -24.91 -3.81 13.35
N ALA A 154 -23.92 -3.07 13.83
CA ALA A 154 -22.76 -3.64 14.48
C ALA A 154 -22.21 -2.73 15.60
N LEU A 155 -21.36 -3.30 16.44
CA LEU A 155 -20.49 -2.55 17.35
C LEU A 155 -19.04 -2.73 16.89
N ALA A 156 -18.30 -1.63 16.79
CA ALA A 156 -16.86 -1.65 16.64
C ALA A 156 -16.24 -1.50 18.04
N HIS A 157 -15.18 -2.27 18.30
CA HIS A 157 -14.43 -2.20 19.55
C HIS A 157 -12.94 -2.01 19.26
N ALA A 158 -12.29 -1.18 20.08
CA ALA A 158 -10.83 -1.10 20.12
C ALA A 158 -10.32 -1.82 21.38
N TRP A 159 -9.35 -2.70 21.19
CA TRP A 159 -8.69 -3.46 22.24
C TRP A 159 -7.21 -3.11 22.25
N VAL A 160 -6.64 -2.95 23.44
CA VAL A 160 -5.19 -2.81 23.62
C VAL A 160 -4.65 -4.06 24.31
N ARG A 161 -3.48 -4.52 23.88
CA ARG A 161 -2.77 -5.62 24.53
C ARG A 161 -2.14 -5.14 25.83
N GLU A 162 -2.52 -5.73 26.96
CA GLU A 162 -1.91 -5.47 28.27
C GLU A 162 -1.35 -6.77 28.84
N LYS A 163 -0.03 -6.94 28.78
CA LYS A 163 0.64 -8.20 29.13
C LYS A 163 0.06 -9.36 28.31
N ASP A 164 -0.58 -10.31 28.98
CA ASP A 164 -1.14 -11.52 28.39
C ASP A 164 -2.65 -11.43 28.12
N ASP A 165 -3.29 -10.26 28.35
CA ASP A 165 -4.74 -10.09 28.14
C ASP A 165 -5.11 -8.89 27.23
N TRP A 166 -6.37 -8.83 26.82
CA TRP A 166 -6.95 -7.76 26.01
C TRP A 166 -7.84 -6.86 26.86
N THR A 167 -7.53 -5.57 26.88
CA THR A 167 -8.35 -4.56 27.58
C THR A 167 -9.11 -3.72 26.56
N ARG A 168 -10.45 -3.71 26.63
CA ARG A 168 -11.28 -2.86 25.77
C ARG A 168 -11.09 -1.39 26.13
N GLN A 169 -10.75 -0.57 25.13
CA GLN A 169 -10.53 0.86 25.29
C GLN A 169 -11.73 1.69 24.81
N GLU A 170 -12.38 1.23 23.74
CA GLU A 170 -13.42 1.99 23.04
C GLU A 170 -14.51 1.03 22.54
N THR A 171 -15.74 1.54 22.46
CA THR A 171 -16.84 0.89 21.73
C THR A 171 -17.70 1.96 21.08
N THR A 172 -18.03 1.78 19.82
CA THR A 172 -18.90 2.68 19.06
C THR A 172 -19.84 1.90 18.17
N THR A 173 -20.94 2.52 17.76
CA THR A 173 -21.90 1.93 16.83
C THR A 173 -21.39 2.06 15.40
N THR A 174 -21.65 1.04 14.59
CA THR A 174 -21.26 0.99 13.17
C THR A 174 -22.23 0.11 12.38
N THR A 175 -21.96 -0.06 11.10
CA THR A 175 -22.59 -1.09 10.26
C THR A 175 -21.53 -2.01 9.65
N SER A 176 -21.97 -3.13 9.09
CA SER A 176 -21.13 -4.15 8.46
C SER A 176 -21.86 -4.79 7.27
N GLY A 177 -21.14 -5.58 6.46
CA GLY A 177 -21.74 -6.37 5.37
C GLY A 177 -22.19 -5.55 4.16
N TRP A 178 -21.70 -4.32 4.01
CA TRP A 178 -21.92 -3.45 2.86
C TRP A 178 -20.59 -2.74 2.51
N ASP A 179 -20.38 -2.37 1.24
CA ASP A 179 -19.12 -1.78 0.75
C ASP A 179 -18.87 -0.35 1.28
N TYR A 180 -19.92 0.36 1.70
CA TYR A 180 -19.81 1.66 2.38
C TYR A 180 -19.88 1.58 3.90
N ALA A 181 -19.88 0.37 4.47
CA ALA A 181 -19.90 0.20 5.91
C ALA A 181 -18.59 0.75 6.53
N GLN A 182 -18.71 1.64 7.51
CA GLN A 182 -17.53 2.22 8.17
C GLN A 182 -16.75 1.21 9.01
N MET A 183 -17.40 0.13 9.46
CA MET A 183 -16.77 -0.96 10.23
C MET A 183 -15.96 -0.42 11.42
N ASP A 184 -14.65 -0.66 11.48
CA ASP A 184 -13.75 -0.19 12.53
C ASP A 184 -13.29 1.27 12.36
N GLN A 185 -13.52 1.89 11.20
CA GLN A 185 -13.09 3.26 10.90
C GLN A 185 -13.82 4.35 11.71
N THR A 186 -14.93 4.01 12.37
CA THR A 186 -15.64 4.92 13.30
C THR A 186 -14.93 5.05 14.66
N LEU A 187 -13.99 4.16 14.99
CA LEU A 187 -13.22 4.21 16.24
C LEU A 187 -12.19 5.34 16.20
N GLN A 188 -12.03 6.08 17.30
CA GLN A 188 -10.90 7.00 17.47
C GLN A 188 -9.57 6.26 17.44
N ALA A 189 -9.54 5.03 17.97
CA ALA A 189 -8.36 4.17 17.92
C ALA A 189 -7.91 3.86 16.48
N TYR A 190 -8.81 3.82 15.49
CA TYR A 190 -8.43 3.63 14.08
C TYR A 190 -7.53 4.77 13.60
N ALA A 191 -7.87 6.02 13.93
CA ALA A 191 -7.06 7.19 13.59
C ALA A 191 -5.74 7.27 14.39
N ALA A 192 -5.64 6.53 15.49
CA ALA A 192 -4.43 6.45 16.31
C ALA A 192 -3.46 5.35 15.87
N LEU A 193 -3.90 4.41 15.02
CA LEU A 193 -3.01 3.43 14.42
C LEU A 193 -1.95 4.15 13.59
N VAL A 194 -0.71 3.71 13.74
CA VAL A 194 0.37 3.98 12.79
C VAL A 194 -0.16 3.51 11.45
N LYS A 195 -0.32 4.48 10.55
CA LYS A 195 -0.84 4.18 9.22
C LYS A 195 0.12 3.21 8.55
N PRO A 196 -0.40 2.23 7.81
CA PRO A 196 0.47 1.47 6.92
C PRO A 196 1.17 2.48 6.02
N GLU A 197 2.49 2.47 6.06
CA GLU A 197 3.27 3.12 5.03
C GLU A 197 3.00 2.33 3.74
N GLY A 198 2.38 2.96 2.74
CA GLY A 198 2.05 2.29 1.49
C GLY A 198 0.77 1.47 1.50
N GLU A 199 -0.41 2.09 1.63
CA GLU A 199 -1.67 1.39 1.33
C GLU A 199 -1.66 0.93 -0.13
N TRP A 200 -1.35 -0.35 -0.32
CA TRP A 200 -1.36 -1.03 -1.61
C TRP A 200 -2.68 -0.79 -2.33
N GLY A 201 -2.65 0.05 -3.38
CA GLY A 201 -3.77 0.20 -4.31
C GLY A 201 -4.24 1.63 -4.59
N ARG A 202 -3.72 2.66 -3.92
CA ARG A 202 -4.15 4.05 -4.21
C ARG A 202 -3.06 5.01 -4.67
N GLU A 203 -1.79 4.73 -4.37
CA GLU A 203 -0.70 5.67 -4.63
C GLU A 203 -0.42 5.89 -6.11
N LEU A 204 -0.54 4.83 -6.93
CA LEU A 204 -0.34 4.95 -8.37
C LEU A 204 -1.26 5.98 -9.02
N LEU A 205 -2.45 6.24 -8.48
CA LEU A 205 -3.35 7.24 -9.05
C LEU A 205 -3.43 8.53 -8.21
N SER A 206 -3.21 8.47 -6.89
CA SER A 206 -3.46 9.61 -6.00
C SER A 206 -2.52 10.79 -6.21
N GLU A 207 -1.27 10.55 -6.59
CA GLU A 207 -0.27 11.61 -6.83
C GLU A 207 -0.11 11.96 -8.32
N ALA A 208 -0.83 11.25 -9.19
CA ALA A 208 -0.68 11.36 -10.62
C ALA A 208 -1.41 12.59 -11.18
N GLY A 209 -0.74 13.35 -12.05
CA GLY A 209 -1.36 14.40 -12.85
C GLY A 209 -2.22 13.83 -13.96
N GLU A 210 -3.10 14.64 -14.55
CA GLU A 210 -3.78 14.24 -15.79
C GLU A 210 -2.89 14.49 -17.00
N VAL A 211 -2.89 13.55 -17.96
CA VAL A 211 -2.21 13.77 -19.24
C VAL A 211 -2.98 14.79 -20.06
N THR A 212 -2.37 15.95 -20.29
CA THR A 212 -2.95 17.04 -21.10
C THR A 212 -2.15 17.37 -22.36
N ASP A 213 -0.94 16.82 -22.49
CA ASP A 213 -0.07 17.02 -23.65
C ASP A 213 -0.58 16.25 -24.88
N GLU A 214 -0.76 16.94 -26.02
CA GLU A 214 -1.30 16.35 -27.24
C GLU A 214 -0.40 15.28 -27.87
N GLU A 215 0.92 15.41 -27.74
CA GLU A 215 1.87 14.42 -28.28
C GLU A 215 1.82 13.14 -27.46
N ILE A 216 1.76 13.28 -26.13
CA ILE A 216 1.58 12.15 -25.22
C ILE A 216 0.24 11.46 -25.46
N LEU A 217 -0.86 12.21 -25.57
CA LEU A 217 -2.19 11.64 -25.86
C LEU A 217 -2.20 10.86 -27.19
N LYS A 218 -1.47 11.33 -28.19
CA LYS A 218 -1.33 10.62 -29.47
C LYS A 218 -0.54 9.32 -29.33
N ALA A 219 0.50 9.30 -28.48
CA ALA A 219 1.25 8.08 -28.19
C ALA A 219 0.39 7.09 -27.38
N ILE A 220 -0.38 7.55 -26.40
CA ILE A 220 -1.33 6.73 -25.65
C ILE A 220 -2.29 5.99 -26.60
N GLU A 221 -2.83 6.67 -27.61
CA GLU A 221 -3.77 6.09 -28.56
C GLU A 221 -3.17 4.90 -29.34
N THR A 222 -1.84 4.85 -29.55
CA THR A 222 -1.21 3.70 -30.21
C THR A 222 -1.10 2.46 -29.32
N HIS A 223 -1.20 2.63 -28.00
CA HIS A 223 -1.14 1.54 -27.02
C HIS A 223 -2.50 1.25 -26.36
N LYS A 224 -3.54 2.02 -26.70
CA LYS A 224 -4.87 1.87 -26.13
C LYS A 224 -5.40 0.44 -26.33
N PRO A 225 -5.70 -0.31 -25.25
CA PRO A 225 -6.19 -1.67 -25.40
C PRO A 225 -7.63 -1.66 -25.93
N PRO A 226 -8.07 -2.71 -26.65
CA PRO A 226 -9.45 -2.80 -27.12
C PRO A 226 -10.51 -2.79 -26.01
N THR A 227 -10.09 -3.07 -24.77
CA THR A 227 -10.91 -3.06 -23.55
C THR A 227 -10.95 -1.69 -22.87
N ALA A 228 -10.29 -0.67 -23.41
CA ALA A 228 -10.37 0.68 -22.88
C ALA A 228 -11.75 1.28 -23.13
N GLU A 229 -12.37 1.77 -22.07
CA GLU A 229 -13.67 2.44 -22.14
C GLU A 229 -13.49 3.92 -22.51
N GLU A 230 -14.59 4.56 -22.91
CA GLU A 230 -14.58 6.00 -23.24
C GLU A 230 -14.27 6.88 -22.02
N TYR A 231 -14.60 6.39 -20.83
CA TYR A 231 -14.42 7.10 -19.56
C TYR A 231 -13.08 6.82 -18.87
N ASP A 232 -12.23 5.98 -19.45
CA ASP A 232 -10.90 5.75 -18.92
C ASP A 232 -10.07 7.04 -18.95
N LEU A 233 -9.39 7.32 -17.84
CA LEU A 233 -8.49 8.45 -17.72
C LEU A 233 -7.05 7.98 -17.89
N TRP A 234 -6.19 8.90 -18.33
CA TRP A 234 -4.76 8.68 -18.39
C TRP A 234 -4.08 9.65 -17.45
N LYS A 235 -3.32 9.09 -16.52
CA LYS A 235 -2.61 9.83 -15.50
C LYS A 235 -1.11 9.73 -15.74
N ILE A 236 -0.34 10.73 -15.35
CA ILE A 236 1.11 10.80 -15.51
C ILE A 236 1.79 11.10 -14.18
N HIS A 237 2.86 10.38 -13.90
CA HIS A 237 3.81 10.65 -12.83
C HIS A 237 5.13 11.10 -13.44
N ASP A 238 5.48 12.35 -13.21
CA ASP A 238 6.80 12.87 -13.59
C ASP A 238 7.78 12.63 -12.46
N THR A 239 8.85 11.88 -12.74
CA THR A 239 9.94 11.65 -11.77
C THR A 239 11.24 12.27 -12.29
N PRO A 240 12.25 12.49 -11.42
CA PRO A 240 13.59 12.90 -11.88
C PRO A 240 14.26 11.93 -12.86
N TYR A 241 13.72 10.72 -13.01
CA TYR A 241 14.30 9.61 -13.76
C TYR A 241 13.50 9.22 -15.01
N GLY A 242 12.43 9.97 -15.32
CA GLY A 242 11.50 9.67 -16.41
C GLY A 242 10.06 9.77 -15.94
N SER A 243 9.14 9.66 -16.89
CA SER A 243 7.71 9.76 -16.61
C SER A 243 7.01 8.43 -16.81
N VAL A 244 6.00 8.17 -16.00
CA VAL A 244 5.16 6.96 -16.06
C VAL A 244 3.73 7.36 -16.34
N ILE A 245 3.13 6.80 -17.39
CA ILE A 245 1.71 6.96 -17.70
C ILE A 245 0.94 5.74 -17.23
N ILE A 246 -0.13 5.99 -16.51
CA ILE A 246 -0.98 4.97 -15.91
C ILE A 246 -2.40 5.17 -16.42
N ARG A 247 -2.97 4.12 -17.02
CA ARG A 247 -4.40 4.09 -17.33
C ARG A 247 -5.18 3.93 -16.03
N ALA A 248 -6.07 4.87 -15.75
CA ALA A 248 -7.08 4.75 -14.71
C ALA A 248 -8.37 4.26 -15.38
N ALA A 249 -8.63 2.96 -15.28
CA ALA A 249 -9.85 2.38 -15.82
C ALA A 249 -11.05 2.81 -14.95
N ALA A 250 -12.08 3.34 -15.60
CA ALA A 250 -13.28 3.80 -14.92
C ALA A 250 -14.23 2.63 -14.67
N ALA A 251 -14.37 2.23 -13.40
CA ALA A 251 -15.39 1.27 -12.97
C ALA A 251 -16.31 1.94 -11.92
N GLU A 252 -16.75 1.20 -10.90
CA GLU A 252 -17.32 1.83 -9.71
C GLU A 252 -16.32 2.78 -9.01
N PHE A 253 -15.02 2.48 -9.16
CA PHE A 253 -13.90 3.32 -8.73
C PHE A 253 -12.85 3.40 -9.86
N GLU A 254 -12.05 4.47 -9.87
CA GLU A 254 -10.85 4.54 -10.70
C GLU A 254 -9.81 3.54 -10.18
N VAL A 255 -9.39 2.60 -11.03
CA VAL A 255 -8.35 1.62 -10.68
C VAL A 255 -7.24 1.64 -11.72
N PRO A 256 -5.96 1.51 -11.31
CA PRO A 256 -4.87 1.46 -12.27
C PRO A 256 -4.99 0.17 -13.09
N ALA A 257 -4.79 0.27 -14.40
CA ALA A 257 -4.94 -0.83 -15.32
C ALA A 257 -3.84 -0.80 -16.39
N PRO A 258 -3.49 -1.94 -17.00
CA PRO A 258 -2.62 -1.92 -18.17
C PRO A 258 -3.27 -1.27 -19.39
N PRO A 259 -2.46 -0.73 -20.33
CA PRO A 259 -1.00 -0.63 -20.23
C PRO A 259 -0.56 0.46 -19.24
N ILE A 260 0.56 0.22 -18.58
CA ILE A 260 1.36 1.25 -17.92
C ILE A 260 2.50 1.56 -18.88
N LEU A 261 2.66 2.83 -19.27
CA LEU A 261 3.67 3.26 -20.22
C LEU A 261 4.79 3.99 -19.50
N ILE A 262 5.99 3.88 -20.02
CA ILE A 262 7.16 4.63 -19.58
C ILE A 262 7.84 5.28 -20.78
N GLU A 263 8.56 6.36 -20.54
CA GLU A 263 9.33 7.02 -21.59
C GLU A 263 10.71 6.35 -21.74
N GLU A 264 10.95 5.74 -22.89
CA GLU A 264 12.24 5.14 -23.30
C GLU A 264 12.73 5.81 -24.58
N ASP A 265 13.90 6.46 -24.53
CA ASP A 265 14.52 7.14 -25.68
C ASP A 265 13.58 8.09 -26.46
N GLY A 266 12.64 8.73 -25.76
CA GLY A 266 11.64 9.66 -26.32
C GLY A 266 10.42 8.97 -26.96
N ALA A 267 10.26 7.66 -26.78
CA ALA A 267 9.07 6.90 -27.13
C ALA A 267 8.36 6.39 -25.87
N TRP A 268 7.04 6.21 -25.93
CA TRP A 268 6.26 5.65 -24.83
C TRP A 268 6.06 4.16 -25.04
N GLU A 269 6.65 3.33 -24.19
CA GLU A 269 6.60 1.88 -24.32
C GLU A 269 5.85 1.24 -23.14
N PRO A 270 5.04 0.19 -23.38
CA PRO A 270 4.29 -0.46 -22.32
C PRO A 270 5.18 -1.40 -21.50
N LEU A 271 5.04 -1.33 -20.18
CA LEU A 271 5.63 -2.31 -19.27
C LEU A 271 5.01 -3.69 -19.48
N GLU A 272 5.86 -4.72 -19.57
CA GLU A 272 5.41 -6.11 -19.68
C GLU A 272 4.94 -6.66 -18.32
N ILE A 273 3.67 -6.43 -18.03
CA ILE A 273 2.98 -6.89 -16.81
C ILE A 273 2.22 -8.18 -17.12
N ALA A 274 2.53 -9.26 -16.39
CA ALA A 274 1.89 -10.56 -16.60
C ALA A 274 0.64 -10.68 -15.72
N LEU A 275 -0.54 -10.29 -16.24
CA LEU A 275 -1.82 -10.55 -15.59
C LEU A 275 -2.24 -12.03 -15.74
N LYS A 276 -2.85 -12.64 -14.72
CA LYS A 276 -3.41 -14.01 -14.80
C LYS A 276 -4.94 -13.95 -14.79
N GLY A 277 -5.59 -14.90 -15.47
CA GLY A 277 -7.00 -15.27 -15.21
C GLY A 277 -8.04 -14.14 -15.19
N GLY A 278 -8.20 -13.38 -16.29
CA GLY A 278 -9.28 -12.37 -16.39
C GLY A 278 -9.08 -11.12 -15.53
N GLU A 279 -7.94 -11.00 -14.85
CA GLU A 279 -7.48 -9.76 -14.24
C GLU A 279 -7.39 -8.65 -15.28
N TRP A 280 -7.84 -7.45 -14.89
CA TRP A 280 -7.88 -6.28 -15.77
C TRP A 280 -7.35 -5.01 -15.11
N TYR A 281 -7.05 -5.06 -13.81
CA TYR A 281 -6.49 -3.96 -13.02
C TYR A 281 -5.24 -4.43 -12.26
N VAL A 282 -4.44 -3.46 -11.80
CA VAL A 282 -3.21 -3.65 -11.05
C VAL A 282 -3.23 -2.77 -9.80
N THR A 283 -2.31 -3.02 -8.89
CA THR A 283 -1.93 -2.17 -7.77
C THR A 283 -0.43 -1.94 -7.83
N GLY A 284 0.07 -0.98 -7.06
CA GLY A 284 1.51 -0.72 -7.00
C GLY A 284 1.85 0.58 -6.32
N ALA A 285 3.11 0.95 -6.45
CA ALA A 285 3.68 2.19 -5.94
C ALA A 285 4.90 2.61 -6.78
N ILE A 286 5.27 3.89 -6.69
CA ILE A 286 6.46 4.45 -7.31
C ILE A 286 7.42 4.90 -6.21
N GLN A 287 8.65 4.39 -6.25
CA GLN A 287 9.77 4.90 -5.47
C GLN A 287 10.90 5.15 -6.47
N PRO A 288 11.03 6.38 -7.02
CA PRO A 288 11.97 6.64 -8.10
C PRO A 288 13.40 6.23 -7.68
N PRO A 289 14.17 5.59 -8.58
CA PRO A 289 13.91 5.35 -10.00
C PRO A 289 13.05 4.11 -10.31
N TYR A 290 12.31 3.55 -9.36
CA TYR A 290 11.62 2.27 -9.53
C TYR A 290 10.09 2.38 -9.46
N ILE A 291 9.43 1.45 -10.14
CA ILE A 291 7.99 1.22 -10.01
C ILE A 291 7.74 -0.25 -9.67
N LEU A 292 6.95 -0.47 -8.63
CA LEU A 292 6.52 -1.79 -8.18
C LEU A 292 5.05 -1.97 -8.53
N ILE A 293 4.73 -3.00 -9.33
CA ILE A 293 3.37 -3.28 -9.80
C ILE A 293 3.03 -4.73 -9.46
N ALA A 294 1.80 -4.98 -9.04
CA ALA A 294 1.26 -6.33 -8.89
C ALA A 294 -0.19 -6.38 -9.37
N ALA A 295 -0.63 -7.56 -9.79
CA ALA A 295 -2.04 -7.79 -10.04
C ALA A 295 -2.71 -8.33 -8.76
N PRO A 296 -3.80 -7.74 -8.26
CA PRO A 296 -4.37 -8.06 -6.94
C PRO A 296 -4.96 -9.47 -6.78
N GLY A 297 -5.17 -10.22 -7.87
CA GLY A 297 -5.63 -11.63 -7.81
C GLY A 297 -4.51 -12.65 -7.83
N SER A 298 -3.49 -12.41 -8.65
CA SER A 298 -2.36 -13.31 -8.86
C SER A 298 -1.17 -12.96 -7.98
N ASN A 299 -1.17 -11.73 -7.46
CA ASN A 299 -0.18 -11.13 -6.57
C ASN A 299 1.26 -11.37 -7.02
N THR A 300 1.49 -11.46 -8.33
CA THR A 300 2.82 -11.58 -8.92
C THR A 300 3.41 -10.17 -8.97
N PRO A 301 4.30 -9.75 -8.05
CA PRO A 301 4.93 -8.45 -8.11
C PRO A 301 5.94 -8.40 -9.26
N HIS A 302 6.05 -7.23 -9.86
CA HIS A 302 7.01 -6.86 -10.86
C HIS A 302 7.68 -5.55 -10.41
N LEU A 303 9.00 -5.52 -10.32
CA LEU A 303 9.76 -4.30 -10.12
C LEU A 303 10.40 -3.89 -11.45
N PHE A 304 10.19 -2.65 -11.87
CA PHE A 304 10.80 -2.09 -13.07
C PHE A 304 11.66 -0.87 -12.72
N ASP A 305 12.72 -0.67 -13.50
CA ASP A 305 13.48 0.57 -13.54
C ASP A 305 12.81 1.56 -14.50
N ILE A 306 12.34 2.70 -13.98
CA ILE A 306 11.64 3.72 -14.76
C ILE A 306 12.54 4.30 -15.86
N ARG A 307 13.87 4.31 -15.66
CA ARG A 307 14.82 4.90 -16.62
C ARG A 307 14.95 4.10 -17.91
N THR A 308 14.71 2.79 -17.84
CA THR A 308 15.06 1.85 -18.90
C THR A 308 13.93 0.89 -19.27
N GLY A 309 12.88 0.82 -18.46
CA GLY A 309 11.85 -0.21 -18.55
C GLY A 309 12.27 -1.61 -18.20
N GLU A 310 13.52 -1.80 -17.81
CA GLU A 310 14.02 -3.12 -17.46
C GLU A 310 13.28 -3.66 -16.24
N ARG A 311 12.72 -4.85 -16.38
CA ARG A 311 12.14 -5.60 -15.26
C ARG A 311 13.27 -6.18 -14.41
N LEU A 312 13.47 -5.60 -13.23
CA LEU A 312 14.50 -6.01 -12.28
C LEU A 312 14.09 -7.21 -11.42
N TYR A 313 12.78 -7.36 -11.15
CA TYR A 313 12.27 -8.45 -10.31
C TYR A 313 10.92 -8.96 -10.79
N ARG A 314 10.70 -10.27 -10.60
CA ARG A 314 9.41 -10.94 -10.74
C ARG A 314 9.38 -12.20 -9.90
N ASP A 315 8.30 -12.42 -9.16
CA ASP A 315 8.05 -13.69 -8.50
C ASP A 315 6.60 -14.14 -8.66
N GLU A 316 6.39 -15.32 -9.22
CA GLU A 316 5.07 -15.90 -9.42
C GLU A 316 4.49 -16.59 -8.18
N ASN A 317 5.31 -16.82 -7.15
CA ASN A 317 4.92 -17.43 -5.88
C ASN A 317 4.61 -16.40 -4.80
N ALA A 318 5.00 -15.15 -5.01
CA ALA A 318 4.67 -14.05 -4.13
C ALA A 318 3.15 -13.81 -4.09
N ARG A 319 2.69 -13.43 -2.89
CA ARG A 319 1.32 -13.00 -2.55
C ARG A 319 1.24 -11.52 -2.27
N GLY A 320 2.36 -10.84 -2.42
CA GLY A 320 2.48 -9.45 -2.84
C GLY A 320 3.92 -8.97 -2.59
N ALA A 321 4.14 -7.66 -2.69
CA ALA A 321 5.40 -7.06 -2.31
C ALA A 321 5.17 -5.75 -1.53
N MET A 322 6.21 -4.99 -1.24
CA MET A 322 6.21 -3.55 -0.95
C MET A 322 7.64 -3.04 -1.08
N PHE A 323 7.85 -1.73 -1.24
CA PHE A 323 9.19 -1.16 -1.07
C PHE A 323 9.64 -1.27 0.40
N TRP A 324 10.94 -1.45 0.63
CA TRP A 324 11.51 -1.61 1.97
C TRP A 324 12.84 -0.82 2.17
N PRO A 325 12.99 -0.05 3.27
CA PRO A 325 11.88 0.47 4.06
C PRO A 325 10.93 1.25 3.14
N TRP A 326 9.68 1.41 3.56
CA TRP A 326 8.79 2.23 2.78
C TRP A 326 9.31 3.69 2.77
N PRO A 327 9.29 4.39 1.63
CA PRO A 327 9.77 5.76 1.58
C PRO A 327 8.83 6.66 2.40
N GLU A 328 9.37 7.47 3.32
CA GLU A 328 8.59 8.53 3.94
C GLU A 328 7.96 9.39 2.83
N PRO A 329 6.66 9.73 2.89
CA PRO A 329 6.04 10.58 1.90
C PRO A 329 6.86 11.88 1.79
N ALA A 330 7.25 12.24 0.57
CA ALA A 330 8.00 13.46 0.33
C ALA A 330 7.18 14.67 0.83
N LEU A 331 7.66 15.32 1.89
CA LEU A 331 7.00 16.47 2.54
C LEU A 331 6.88 17.70 1.64
#